data_AF-A0A973P8K5-F1
#
_entry.id   AF-A0A973P8K5-F1
#
_cell.length_a   1.000
_cell.length_b   1.000
_cell.length_c   1.000
_cell.angle_alpha   90.00
_cell.angle_beta   90.00
_cell.angle_gamma   90.00
#
_symmetry.space_group_name_H-M   'P 1'
#
loop_
_entity.id
_entity.type
_entity.pdbx_description
1 polymer ?
#
loop_
_entity_poly.entity_id
_entity_poly.type
_entity_poly.pdbx_seq_one_letter_code
_entity_poly.pdbx_strand_id
1 'polypeptide(L)'
;MSVTAERVTVPLADAPDDLATLAFGHGVDRLSLTACPGLGHLLEADLGTPGPVLRSAAGRVDVDYPHLGVLRRAHPSSISLDSRVTWTIEVSGGAHDVDADLTTARLAALRFAGGVTGLALVLDAPDGPTTVEADWLDDATIRRPRGVDVRVEVSGHARGLTVDGRHLGHASELALQSAFYNEAAPGYLIRLGQAIAVNVEVL
;
A
#
# COMPACT_ATOMS: atom_id res chain seq x y z
N MET A 1 -4.69 -11.94 19.12
CA MET A 1 -3.95 -13.23 19.15
C MET A 1 -2.52 -12.99 18.66
N SER A 2 -1.50 -13.65 19.21
CA SER A 2 -0.11 -13.53 18.71
C SER A 2 0.35 -14.87 18.14
N VAL A 3 0.79 -14.89 16.88
CA VAL A 3 1.25 -16.11 16.20
C VAL A 3 2.63 -15.86 15.60
N THR A 4 3.53 -16.83 15.78
CA THR A 4 4.83 -16.91 15.11
C THR A 4 4.79 -18.17 14.26
N ALA A 5 4.43 -18.03 12.99
CA ALA A 5 4.37 -19.11 12.03
C ALA A 5 4.73 -18.59 10.64
N GLU A 6 5.26 -19.47 9.80
CA GLU A 6 5.52 -19.21 8.39
C GLU A 6 4.21 -18.95 7.64
N ARG A 7 3.13 -19.67 7.97
CA ARG A 7 1.78 -19.39 7.49
C ARG A 7 0.87 -18.97 8.64
N VAL A 8 0.18 -17.84 8.49
CA VAL A 8 -0.72 -17.27 9.49
C VAL A 8 -2.07 -16.93 8.86
N THR A 9 -3.16 -17.32 9.50
CA THR A 9 -4.52 -16.91 9.13
C THR A 9 -5.14 -16.10 10.25
N VAL A 10 -5.73 -14.95 9.92
CA VAL A 10 -6.46 -14.11 10.86
C VAL A 10 -7.96 -14.31 10.65
N PRO A 11 -8.74 -14.71 11.68
CA PRO A 11 -10.18 -14.92 11.54
C PRO A 11 -10.93 -13.64 11.13
N LEU A 12 -12.00 -13.79 10.32
CA LEU A 12 -12.85 -12.64 9.92
C LEU A 12 -13.49 -11.93 11.12
N ALA A 13 -13.80 -12.66 12.19
CA ALA A 13 -14.36 -12.11 13.42
C ALA A 13 -13.45 -11.06 14.10
N ASP A 14 -12.18 -11.00 13.72
CA ASP A 14 -11.26 -10.00 14.22
C ASP A 14 -11.48 -8.61 13.58
N ALA A 15 -12.32 -8.45 12.55
CA ALA A 15 -12.67 -7.15 11.96
C ALA A 15 -14.15 -6.77 12.20
N PRO A 16 -14.47 -6.07 13.31
CA PRO A 16 -15.80 -5.51 13.49
C PRO A 16 -16.04 -4.43 12.41
N ASP A 17 -17.24 -4.41 11.83
CA ASP A 17 -17.70 -3.43 10.84
C ASP A 17 -17.11 -3.52 9.42
N ASP A 18 -16.50 -4.65 9.04
CA ASP A 18 -15.85 -4.83 7.74
C ASP A 18 -14.77 -3.75 7.47
N LEU A 19 -14.16 -3.22 8.52
CA LEU A 19 -13.03 -2.30 8.46
C LEU A 19 -11.81 -2.97 9.09
N ALA A 20 -10.66 -2.89 8.42
CA ALA A 20 -9.42 -3.40 8.97
C ALA A 20 -8.20 -2.54 8.63
N THR A 21 -7.22 -2.58 9.52
CA THR A 21 -5.92 -1.95 9.34
C THR A 21 -4.83 -3.01 9.33
N LEU A 22 -4.06 -3.11 8.26
CA LEU A 22 -2.82 -3.88 8.22
C LEU A 22 -1.65 -2.91 8.45
N ALA A 23 -0.87 -3.14 9.50
CA ALA A 23 0.22 -2.26 9.87
C ALA A 23 1.56 -3.00 9.99
N PHE A 24 2.61 -2.41 9.44
CA PHE A 24 3.99 -2.86 9.57
C PHE A 24 4.79 -1.83 10.36
N GLY A 25 5.22 -2.19 11.58
CA GLY A 25 5.92 -1.25 12.46
C GLY A 25 7.40 -1.04 12.11
N HIS A 26 8.03 -2.00 11.43
CA HIS A 26 9.49 -2.08 11.28
C HIS A 26 9.93 -2.42 9.85
N GLY A 27 9.34 -1.71 8.90
CA GLY A 27 9.64 -1.78 7.48
C GLY A 27 9.34 -3.12 6.84
N VAL A 28 9.28 -3.10 5.51
CA VAL A 28 9.02 -4.30 4.71
C VAL A 28 10.07 -4.43 3.62
N ASP A 29 10.42 -5.67 3.31
CA ASP A 29 11.37 -6.03 2.26
C ASP A 29 10.75 -7.21 1.50
N ARG A 30 10.62 -7.08 0.18
CA ARG A 30 10.05 -8.09 -0.73
C ARG A 30 8.67 -8.56 -0.26
N LEU A 31 7.70 -7.66 -0.31
CA LEU A 31 6.32 -7.89 0.11
C LEU A 31 5.42 -7.99 -1.12
N SER A 32 4.64 -9.07 -1.18
CA SER A 32 3.52 -9.22 -2.11
C SER A 32 2.20 -9.07 -1.37
N LEU A 33 1.35 -8.15 -1.81
CA LEU A 33 -0.02 -7.97 -1.31
C LEU A 33 -1.00 -8.30 -2.43
N THR A 34 -2.02 -9.08 -2.10
CA THR A 34 -3.09 -9.42 -3.04
C THR A 34 -4.45 -9.37 -2.35
N ALA A 35 -5.47 -8.80 -2.99
CA ALA A 35 -6.84 -8.93 -2.52
C ALA A 35 -7.52 -10.15 -3.14
N CYS A 36 -8.17 -10.94 -2.30
CA CYS A 36 -8.75 -12.23 -2.66
C CYS A 36 -10.26 -12.23 -2.35
N PRO A 37 -11.11 -12.27 -3.38
CA PRO A 37 -12.53 -12.49 -3.20
C PRO A 37 -12.80 -13.85 -2.55
N GLY A 38 -13.49 -13.86 -1.41
CA GLY A 38 -13.89 -15.09 -0.74
C GLY A 38 -12.79 -15.81 0.04
N LEU A 39 -11.78 -15.08 0.52
CA LEU A 39 -10.67 -15.62 1.34
C LEU A 39 -11.15 -16.40 2.59
N GLY A 40 -12.38 -16.17 3.07
CA GLY A 40 -12.98 -16.88 4.21
C GLY A 40 -12.38 -16.52 5.58
N HIS A 41 -11.24 -15.83 5.55
CA HIS A 41 -10.49 -15.28 6.67
C HIS A 41 -10.29 -13.79 6.40
N LEU A 42 -10.03 -13.01 7.45
CA LEU A 42 -9.70 -11.59 7.30
C LEU A 42 -8.44 -11.43 6.44
N LEU A 43 -7.42 -12.22 6.76
CA LEU A 43 -6.11 -12.16 6.14
C LEU A 43 -5.45 -13.53 6.20
N GLU A 44 -4.73 -13.89 5.15
CA GLU A 44 -3.84 -15.05 5.11
C GLU A 44 -2.45 -14.57 4.69
N ALA A 45 -1.43 -14.96 5.44
CA ALA A 45 -0.06 -14.55 5.20
C ALA A 45 0.89 -15.73 5.16
N ASP A 46 1.82 -15.69 4.22
CA ASP A 46 3.04 -16.47 4.20
C ASP A 46 4.20 -15.51 4.47
N LEU A 47 4.81 -15.60 5.65
CA LEU A 47 5.71 -14.59 6.18
C LEU A 47 7.15 -15.07 6.12
N GLY A 48 7.99 -14.23 5.51
CA GLY A 48 9.39 -14.55 5.28
C GLY A 48 10.19 -14.78 6.58
N THR A 49 11.24 -15.58 6.49
CA THR A 49 12.12 -15.88 7.63
C THR A 49 13.24 -14.85 7.81
N PRO A 50 13.56 -14.45 9.06
CA PRO A 50 12.93 -14.87 10.32
C PRO A 50 11.52 -14.30 10.48
N GLY A 51 10.59 -15.18 10.89
CA GLY A 51 9.17 -14.86 10.93
C GLY A 51 8.86 -13.66 11.83
N PRO A 52 8.01 -12.73 11.39
CA PRO A 52 7.54 -11.63 12.22
C PRO A 52 6.62 -12.15 13.33
N VAL A 53 6.38 -11.29 14.31
CA VAL A 53 5.27 -11.46 15.25
C VAL A 53 4.04 -10.79 14.64
N LEU A 54 3.00 -11.58 14.40
CA LEU A 54 1.71 -11.04 13.95
C LEU A 54 0.77 -10.93 15.15
N ARG A 55 0.15 -9.76 15.32
CA ARG A 55 -0.84 -9.49 16.37
C ARG A 55 -2.15 -9.03 15.73
N SER A 56 -3.24 -9.74 16.00
CA SER A 56 -4.59 -9.33 15.60
C SER A 56 -5.42 -8.89 16.81
N ALA A 57 -6.09 -7.74 16.71
CA ALA A 57 -7.11 -7.29 17.63
C ALA A 57 -7.98 -6.17 17.02
N ALA A 58 -9.31 -6.30 17.13
CA ALA A 58 -10.28 -5.23 16.86
C ALA A 58 -10.08 -4.49 15.52
N GLY A 59 -9.93 -5.25 14.44
CA GLY A 59 -9.77 -4.78 13.07
C GLY A 59 -8.33 -4.48 12.71
N ARG A 60 -7.40 -4.46 13.67
CA ARG A 60 -5.99 -4.18 13.41
C ARG A 60 -5.16 -5.45 13.40
N VAL A 61 -4.33 -5.58 12.37
CA VAL A 61 -3.32 -6.62 12.20
C VAL A 61 -1.96 -5.94 12.16
N ASP A 62 -1.20 -6.05 13.24
CA ASP A 62 0.18 -5.55 13.32
C ASP A 62 1.15 -6.69 12.96
N VAL A 63 2.08 -6.42 12.05
CA VAL A 63 3.14 -7.32 11.61
C VAL A 63 4.49 -6.71 11.98
N ASP A 64 5.09 -7.25 13.04
CA ASP A 64 6.34 -6.75 13.60
C ASP A 64 7.48 -7.71 13.29
N TYR A 65 8.37 -7.29 12.40
CA TYR A 65 9.60 -8.04 12.14
C TYR A 65 10.62 -7.78 13.25
N PRO A 66 11.32 -8.82 13.73
CA PRO A 66 12.39 -8.64 14.69
C PRO A 66 13.48 -7.74 14.11
N HIS A 67 14.02 -6.83 14.94
CA HIS A 67 15.10 -5.91 14.59
C HIS A 67 16.43 -6.64 14.37
N LEU A 68 16.54 -7.35 13.25
CA LEU A 68 17.75 -8.06 12.85
C LEU A 68 18.38 -7.23 11.74
N GLY A 69 19.18 -6.24 12.14
CA GLY A 69 19.77 -5.25 11.24
C GLY A 69 20.34 -5.87 9.96
N VAL A 70 19.98 -5.30 8.80
CA VAL A 70 20.50 -5.54 7.43
C VAL A 70 20.69 -7.00 6.98
N LEU A 71 20.22 -7.99 7.73
CA LEU A 71 20.11 -9.35 7.24
C LEU A 71 19.01 -9.33 6.17
N ARG A 72 19.41 -9.50 4.91
CA ARG A 72 18.49 -9.77 3.80
C ARG A 72 17.55 -10.87 4.27
N ARG A 73 16.27 -10.54 4.42
CA ARG A 73 15.24 -11.55 4.75
C ARG A 73 15.37 -12.63 3.70
N ALA A 74 15.43 -13.90 4.10
CA ALA A 74 15.74 -14.95 3.13
C ALA A 74 14.58 -15.14 2.15
N HIS A 75 13.35 -14.97 2.63
CA HIS A 75 12.12 -15.26 1.88
C HIS A 75 11.24 -14.01 1.75
N PRO A 76 10.64 -13.76 0.57
CA PRO A 76 9.57 -12.78 0.40
C PRO A 76 8.40 -13.08 1.34
N SER A 77 7.65 -12.05 1.70
CA SER A 77 6.38 -12.22 2.42
C SER A 77 5.23 -12.02 1.45
N SER A 78 4.21 -12.87 1.51
CA SER A 78 2.99 -12.73 0.73
C SER A 78 1.79 -12.64 1.66
N ILE A 79 0.88 -11.72 1.38
CA ILE A 79 -0.32 -11.52 2.19
C ILE A 79 -1.52 -11.38 1.26
N SER A 80 -2.50 -12.24 1.50
CA SER A 80 -3.84 -12.18 0.91
C SER A 80 -4.80 -11.47 1.85
N LEU A 81 -5.52 -10.48 1.34
CA LEU A 81 -6.51 -9.68 2.05
C LEU A 81 -7.92 -10.06 1.61
N ASP A 82 -8.89 -10.12 2.54
CA ASP A 82 -10.29 -10.29 2.15
C ASP A 82 -10.78 -9.03 1.44
N SER A 83 -11.25 -9.19 0.19
CA SER A 83 -11.69 -8.08 -0.65
C SER A 83 -12.99 -7.40 -0.16
N ARG A 84 -13.73 -8.06 0.74
CA ARG A 84 -15.00 -7.53 1.28
C ARG A 84 -14.76 -6.47 2.36
N VAL A 85 -13.61 -6.55 3.02
CA VAL A 85 -13.20 -5.66 4.10
C VAL A 85 -12.55 -4.42 3.51
N THR A 86 -12.87 -3.26 4.08
CA THR A 86 -12.21 -1.99 3.72
C THR A 86 -10.90 -1.86 4.47
N TRP A 87 -9.80 -1.75 3.72
CA TRP A 87 -8.46 -1.79 4.23
C TRP A 87 -7.84 -0.39 4.36
N THR A 88 -7.22 -0.17 5.51
CA THR A 88 -6.13 0.80 5.66
C THR A 88 -4.82 0.04 5.77
N ILE A 89 -3.83 0.39 4.96
CA ILE A 89 -2.51 -0.27 4.96
C ILE A 89 -1.47 0.76 5.39
N GLU A 90 -0.69 0.44 6.41
CA GLU A 90 0.29 1.34 7.01
C GLU A 90 1.66 0.65 7.06
N VAL A 91 2.67 1.28 6.50
CA VAL A 91 4.05 0.79 6.53
C VAL A 91 4.93 1.87 7.15
N SER A 92 5.52 1.57 8.30
CA SER A 92 6.46 2.44 9.00
C SER A 92 7.87 1.89 8.90
N GLY A 93 8.88 2.77 8.80
CA GLY A 93 10.29 2.36 8.76
C GLY A 93 10.81 2.04 7.36
N GLY A 94 10.07 2.42 6.32
CA GLY A 94 10.44 2.26 4.92
C GLY A 94 10.05 0.92 4.30
N ALA A 95 10.13 0.85 2.98
CA ALA A 95 9.75 -0.33 2.21
C ALA A 95 10.69 -0.55 1.02
N HIS A 96 11.00 -1.81 0.72
CA HIS A 96 11.76 -2.19 -0.44
C HIS A 96 11.08 -3.33 -1.18
N ASP A 97 11.02 -3.25 -2.51
CA ASP A 97 10.44 -4.27 -3.41
C ASP A 97 9.03 -4.68 -2.95
N VAL A 98 8.08 -3.76 -3.06
CA VAL A 98 6.66 -4.00 -2.75
C VAL A 98 5.89 -4.19 -4.04
N ASP A 99 5.28 -5.36 -4.18
CA ASP A 99 4.32 -5.67 -5.23
C ASP A 99 2.93 -5.77 -4.61
N ALA A 100 2.05 -4.82 -4.91
CA ALA A 100 0.72 -4.74 -4.35
C ALA A 100 -0.31 -4.78 -5.48
N ASP A 101 -0.88 -5.95 -5.71
CA ASP A 101 -2.06 -6.13 -6.53
C ASP A 101 -3.31 -5.99 -5.66
N LEU A 102 -3.79 -4.75 -5.56
CA LEU A 102 -5.01 -4.43 -4.82
C LEU A 102 -6.22 -4.32 -5.75
N THR A 103 -6.19 -5.00 -6.91
CA THR A 103 -7.40 -5.21 -7.70
C THR A 103 -8.45 -5.93 -6.86
N THR A 104 -9.72 -5.53 -6.96
CA THR A 104 -10.82 -5.99 -6.10
C THR A 104 -10.77 -5.57 -4.63
N ALA A 105 -9.68 -4.96 -4.15
CA ALA A 105 -9.59 -4.50 -2.76
C ALA A 105 -10.44 -3.25 -2.52
N ARG A 106 -11.17 -3.22 -1.41
CA ARG A 106 -11.73 -1.97 -0.89
C ARG A 106 -10.66 -1.21 -0.12
N LEU A 107 -9.99 -0.26 -0.76
CA LEU A 107 -8.91 0.51 -0.13
C LEU A 107 -9.43 1.86 0.38
N ALA A 108 -9.29 2.12 1.68
CA ALA A 108 -9.51 3.44 2.26
C ALA A 108 -8.23 4.28 2.27
N ALA A 109 -7.10 3.68 2.64
CA ALA A 109 -5.81 4.36 2.62
C ALA A 109 -4.63 3.39 2.49
N LEU A 110 -3.56 3.86 1.86
CA LEU A 110 -2.24 3.23 1.84
C LEU A 110 -1.19 4.26 2.23
N ARG A 111 -0.45 4.02 3.30
CA ARG A 111 0.51 4.97 3.87
C ARG A 111 1.88 4.36 4.05
N PHE A 112 2.89 5.03 3.54
CA PHE A 112 4.29 4.72 3.76
C PHE A 112 4.96 5.86 4.53
N ALA A 113 5.22 5.62 5.81
CA ALA A 113 6.03 6.48 6.65
C ALA A 113 7.51 6.06 6.53
N GLY A 114 8.32 6.91 5.91
CA GLY A 114 9.69 6.62 5.49
C GLY A 114 9.85 6.44 3.97
N GLY A 115 11.04 5.99 3.57
CA GLY A 115 11.40 5.82 2.16
C GLY A 115 10.93 4.50 1.57
N VAL A 116 10.40 4.56 0.34
CA VAL A 116 9.99 3.40 -0.44
C VAL A 116 10.81 3.31 -1.71
N THR A 117 11.34 2.13 -2.02
CA THR A 117 12.07 1.88 -3.27
C THR A 117 11.58 0.59 -3.94
N GLY A 118 11.19 0.67 -5.21
CA GLY A 118 10.68 -0.48 -5.94
C GLY A 118 9.23 -0.80 -5.58
N LEU A 119 8.29 0.11 -5.88
CA LEU A 119 6.86 -0.10 -5.65
C LEU A 119 6.14 -0.39 -6.98
N ALA A 120 5.48 -1.55 -7.08
CA ALA A 120 4.47 -1.81 -8.09
C ALA A 120 3.11 -1.86 -7.41
N LEU A 121 2.21 -0.93 -7.73
CA LEU A 121 0.88 -0.84 -7.14
C LEU A 121 -0.17 -0.87 -8.24
N VAL A 122 -1.07 -1.84 -8.17
CA VAL A 122 -2.24 -1.95 -9.05
C VAL A 122 -3.50 -1.75 -8.21
N LEU A 123 -4.33 -0.81 -8.61
CA LEU A 123 -5.53 -0.39 -7.89
C LEU A 123 -6.80 -0.73 -8.69
N ASP A 124 -7.91 -0.90 -7.99
CA ASP A 124 -9.26 -0.97 -8.57
C ASP A 124 -9.99 0.39 -8.53
N ALA A 125 -11.25 0.44 -8.94
CA ALA A 125 -12.10 1.60 -8.72
C ALA A 125 -12.46 1.68 -7.22
N PRO A 126 -12.17 2.79 -6.53
CA PRO A 126 -12.47 2.89 -5.11
C PRO A 126 -13.98 3.09 -4.88
N ASP A 127 -14.48 2.62 -3.74
CA ASP A 127 -15.88 2.82 -3.31
C ASP A 127 -16.13 4.26 -2.80
N GLY A 128 -15.06 5.00 -2.48
CA GLY A 128 -15.08 6.35 -1.93
C GLY A 128 -13.75 7.08 -2.13
N PRO A 129 -13.55 8.25 -1.51
CA PRO A 129 -12.26 8.93 -1.55
C PRO A 129 -11.17 8.05 -0.91
N THR A 130 -10.09 7.80 -1.65
CA THR A 130 -8.99 6.92 -1.20
C THR A 130 -7.66 7.66 -1.29
N THR A 131 -6.85 7.54 -0.24
CA THR A 131 -5.56 8.23 -0.16
C THR A 131 -4.38 7.28 -0.24
N VAL A 132 -3.40 7.60 -1.06
CA VAL A 132 -2.07 6.97 -1.09
C VAL A 132 -1.04 8.00 -0.68
N GLU A 133 -0.31 7.74 0.39
CA GLU A 133 0.66 8.67 1.00
C GLU A 133 2.03 8.01 1.10
N ALA A 134 3.08 8.72 0.69
CA ALA A 134 4.47 8.31 0.91
C ALA A 134 5.36 9.52 1.20
N ASP A 135 6.17 9.45 2.26
CA ASP A 135 7.12 10.53 2.57
C ASP A 135 8.19 10.66 1.48
N TRP A 136 8.68 9.53 0.98
CA TRP A 136 9.61 9.47 -0.13
C TRP A 136 9.38 8.19 -0.94
N LEU A 137 9.28 8.35 -2.26
CA LEU A 137 9.09 7.28 -3.21
C LEU A 137 10.17 7.34 -4.30
N ASP A 138 10.88 6.24 -4.51
CA ASP A 138 11.86 6.03 -5.58
C ASP A 138 11.50 4.76 -6.36
N ASP A 139 11.63 4.80 -7.68
CA ASP A 139 11.32 3.68 -8.57
C ASP A 139 9.93 3.05 -8.28
N ALA A 140 8.88 3.75 -8.68
CA ALA A 140 7.52 3.34 -8.38
C ALA A 140 6.59 3.46 -9.58
N THR A 141 5.69 2.49 -9.72
CA THR A 141 4.59 2.53 -10.67
C THR A 141 3.27 2.30 -9.96
N ILE A 142 2.35 3.26 -10.09
CA ILE A 142 1.00 3.21 -9.57
C ILE A 142 0.03 3.17 -10.75
N ARG A 143 -0.75 2.09 -10.86
CA ARG A 143 -1.72 1.87 -11.94
C ARG A 143 -3.13 1.92 -11.39
N ARG A 144 -4.00 2.68 -12.04
CA ARG A 144 -5.43 2.77 -11.69
C ARG A 144 -6.31 2.45 -12.90
N PRO A 145 -7.58 2.07 -12.71
CA PRO A 145 -8.48 1.79 -13.82
C PRO A 145 -8.83 3.05 -14.62
N ARG A 146 -9.17 2.85 -15.89
CA ARG A 146 -9.64 3.92 -16.76
C ARG A 146 -10.94 4.53 -16.23
N GLY A 147 -11.01 5.86 -16.23
CA GLY A 147 -12.19 6.60 -15.76
C GLY A 147 -12.18 6.89 -14.26
N VAL A 148 -11.16 6.42 -13.51
CA VAL A 148 -10.96 6.79 -12.11
C VAL A 148 -10.15 8.09 -12.03
N ASP A 149 -10.72 9.09 -11.38
CA ASP A 149 -10.09 10.38 -11.16
C ASP A 149 -8.93 10.28 -10.17
N VAL A 150 -7.91 11.11 -10.40
CA VAL A 150 -6.71 11.17 -9.55
C VAL A 150 -6.28 12.61 -9.34
N ARG A 151 -5.80 12.90 -8.13
CA ARG A 151 -5.00 14.08 -7.81
C ARG A 151 -3.66 13.63 -7.26
N VAL A 152 -2.58 14.18 -7.80
CA VAL A 152 -1.21 13.95 -7.36
C VAL A 152 -0.66 15.23 -6.78
N GLU A 153 -0.24 15.18 -5.52
CA GLU A 153 0.40 16.28 -4.80
C GLU A 153 1.82 15.88 -4.43
N VAL A 154 2.77 16.75 -4.75
CA VAL A 154 4.15 16.63 -4.27
C VAL A 154 4.49 17.88 -3.48
N SER A 155 4.81 17.71 -2.20
CA SER A 155 5.16 18.82 -1.29
C SER A 155 6.67 19.10 -1.22
N GLY A 156 7.48 18.23 -1.80
CA GLY A 156 8.92 18.41 -1.94
C GLY A 156 9.41 18.04 -3.33
N HIS A 157 10.64 17.58 -3.42
CA HIS A 157 11.30 17.43 -4.72
C HIS A 157 10.75 16.24 -5.52
N ALA A 158 10.34 16.54 -6.76
CA ALA A 158 10.00 15.56 -7.77
C ALA A 158 11.07 15.56 -8.88
N ARG A 159 11.56 14.37 -9.23
CA ARG A 159 12.43 14.12 -10.39
C ARG A 159 11.89 12.94 -11.18
N GLY A 160 11.54 13.18 -12.44
CA GLY A 160 11.08 12.10 -13.32
C GLY A 160 9.71 11.54 -12.95
N LEU A 161 8.84 12.38 -12.39
CA LEU A 161 7.44 12.03 -12.16
C LEU A 161 6.69 12.06 -13.48
N THR A 162 5.95 11.01 -13.80
CA THR A 162 5.06 10.95 -14.97
C THR A 162 3.65 10.66 -14.49
N VAL A 163 2.68 11.44 -14.97
CA VAL A 163 1.26 11.24 -14.65
C VAL A 163 0.49 11.17 -15.96
N ASP A 164 -0.16 10.04 -16.24
CA ASP A 164 -0.93 9.77 -17.47
C ASP A 164 -0.14 10.11 -18.75
N GLY A 165 1.14 9.72 -18.79
CA GLY A 165 2.06 9.98 -19.90
C GLY A 165 2.62 11.41 -19.95
N ARG A 166 2.17 12.33 -19.08
CA ARG A 166 2.76 13.66 -18.97
C ARG A 166 3.96 13.62 -18.04
N HIS A 167 5.15 13.77 -18.62
CA HIS A 167 6.40 13.85 -17.89
C HIS A 167 6.58 15.22 -17.22
N LEU A 168 6.99 15.20 -15.96
CA LEU A 168 7.26 16.36 -15.12
C LEU A 168 8.69 16.22 -14.65
N GLY A 169 9.59 16.92 -15.35
CA GLY A 169 11.03 16.75 -15.18
C GLY A 169 11.48 17.03 -13.75
N HIS A 170 11.54 18.31 -13.39
CA HIS A 170 11.93 18.76 -12.05
C HIS A 170 10.88 19.72 -11.51
N ALA A 171 10.35 19.42 -10.33
CA ALA A 171 9.44 20.31 -9.60
C ALA A 171 9.81 20.30 -8.11
N SER A 172 9.69 21.45 -7.43
CA SER A 172 9.89 21.56 -5.99
C SER A 172 8.61 21.38 -5.19
N GLU A 173 7.47 21.76 -5.78
CA GLU A 173 6.12 21.51 -5.29
C GLU A 173 5.22 21.43 -6.53
N LEU A 174 4.22 20.57 -6.50
CA LEU A 174 3.34 20.35 -7.64
C LEU A 174 1.99 19.80 -7.17
N ALA A 175 0.91 20.31 -7.77
CA ALA A 175 -0.40 19.66 -7.74
C ALA A 175 -0.88 19.44 -9.17
N LEU A 176 -1.24 18.19 -9.50
CA LEU A 176 -1.91 17.83 -10.73
C LEU A 176 -3.19 17.06 -10.39
N GLN A 177 -4.20 17.21 -11.22
CA GLN A 177 -5.43 16.43 -11.09
C GLN A 177 -6.06 16.16 -12.44
N SER A 178 -6.85 15.09 -12.51
CA SER A 178 -7.75 14.83 -13.62
C SER A 178 -8.85 15.91 -13.70
N ALA A 179 -9.47 16.02 -14.88
CA ALA A 179 -10.43 17.08 -15.17
C ALA A 179 -11.68 17.05 -14.26
N PHE A 180 -12.06 15.88 -13.75
CA PHE A 180 -13.30 15.67 -13.00
C PHE A 180 -13.06 15.36 -11.51
N TYR A 181 -11.81 15.42 -11.04
CA TYR A 181 -11.46 15.15 -9.65
C TYR A 181 -12.29 15.97 -8.66
N ASN A 182 -12.89 15.28 -7.69
CA ASN A 182 -13.63 15.85 -6.58
C ASN A 182 -13.24 15.10 -5.30
N GLU A 183 -12.78 15.83 -4.28
CA GLU A 183 -12.30 15.29 -3.01
C GLU A 183 -13.37 14.50 -2.23
N ALA A 184 -14.66 14.79 -2.45
CA ALA A 184 -15.77 14.08 -1.83
C ALA A 184 -16.28 12.88 -2.67
N ALA A 185 -15.77 12.70 -3.89
CA ALA A 185 -16.18 11.62 -4.79
C ALA A 185 -15.16 10.47 -4.79
N PRO A 186 -15.56 9.27 -5.24
CA PRO A 186 -14.61 8.19 -5.46
C PRO A 186 -13.48 8.58 -6.41
N GLY A 187 -12.25 8.35 -5.95
CA GLY A 187 -11.04 8.74 -6.66
C GLY A 187 -9.81 8.64 -5.77
N TYR A 188 -8.64 8.81 -6.38
CA TYR A 188 -7.37 8.69 -5.68
C TYR A 188 -6.74 10.05 -5.40
N LEU A 189 -6.37 10.29 -4.15
CA LEU A 189 -5.44 11.33 -3.76
C LEU A 189 -4.08 10.70 -3.48
N ILE A 190 -3.07 11.02 -4.30
CA ILE A 190 -1.70 10.55 -4.13
C ILE A 190 -0.86 11.71 -3.59
N ARG A 191 -0.36 11.59 -2.37
CA ARG A 191 0.50 12.60 -1.73
C ARG A 191 1.90 12.05 -1.55
N LEU A 192 2.86 12.78 -2.10
CA LEU A 192 4.27 12.42 -2.07
C LEU A 192 5.06 13.54 -1.39
N GLY A 193 5.85 13.23 -0.37
CA GLY A 193 6.81 14.19 0.16
C GLY A 193 7.94 14.41 -0.85
N GLN A 194 8.51 13.33 -1.36
CA GLN A 194 9.51 13.33 -2.42
C GLN A 194 9.24 12.21 -3.43
N ALA A 195 9.54 12.45 -4.70
CA ALA A 195 9.28 11.50 -5.78
C ALA A 195 10.47 11.43 -6.75
N ILE A 196 11.02 10.24 -6.97
CA ILE A 196 12.09 9.98 -7.93
C ILE A 196 11.64 8.82 -8.82
N ALA A 197 11.65 9.01 -10.14
CA ALA A 197 11.27 7.97 -11.11
C ALA A 197 9.90 7.32 -10.79
N VAL A 198 8.88 8.15 -10.54
CA VAL A 198 7.53 7.70 -10.21
C VAL A 198 6.64 7.81 -11.46
N ASN A 199 5.89 6.76 -11.77
CA ASN A 199 4.88 6.74 -12.81
C ASN A 199 3.49 6.50 -12.20
N VAL A 200 2.54 7.38 -12.51
CA VAL A 200 1.13 7.22 -12.21
C VAL A 200 0.39 7.09 -13.54
N GLU A 201 -0.17 5.91 -13.81
CA GLU A 201 -0.75 5.60 -15.11
C GLU A 201 -2.12 4.93 -15.01
N VAL A 202 -2.78 4.87 -16.16
CA VAL A 202 -4.06 4.19 -16.34
C VAL A 202 -3.80 2.81 -16.97
N LEU A 203 -4.47 1.78 -16.46
CA LEU A 203 -4.48 0.43 -17.04
C LEU A 203 -5.10 0.38 -18.44
#